data_AF-A0A7C8ZKI3-F1
#
_entry.id   AF-A0A7C8ZKI3-F1
#
_cell.length_a   1.000
_cell.length_b   1.000
_cell.length_c   1.000
_cell.angle_alpha   90.00
_cell.angle_beta   90.00
_cell.angle_gamma   90.00
#
_symmetry.space_group_name_H-M   'P 1'
#
loop_
_entity.id
_entity.type
_entity.pdbx_description
1 polymer ?
#
loop_
_entity_poly.entity_id
_entity_poly.type
_entity_poly.pdbx_seq_one_letter_code
_entity_poly.pdbx_strand_id
1 'polypeptide(L)'
;CLLEKDVPFQLINVNMSKGEHKSPEFLKLQPFGQVPAFQDEAIALFESRAICRYIAEKHANKGNTRLYGTNLLEKASIEQWLESESQSFNPPSSILLFQLALAPRMNIPQDEGLIKQNKEKL
;
A
#
# COMPACT_ATOMS: atom_id res chain seq x y z
N CYS A 1 -6.50 -6.95 -1.69
CA CYS A 1 -5.77 -8.23 -1.86
C CYS A 1 -6.29 -9.33 -0.95
N LEU A 2 -6.18 -9.24 0.40
CA LEU A 2 -6.66 -10.29 1.32
C LEU A 2 -8.12 -10.74 1.06
N LEU A 3 -9.04 -9.78 0.92
CA LEU A 3 -10.44 -10.04 0.59
C LEU A 3 -10.60 -10.74 -0.78
N GLU A 4 -9.99 -10.19 -1.84
CA GLU A 4 -9.99 -10.79 -3.19
C GLU A 4 -9.47 -12.24 -3.22
N LYS A 5 -8.62 -12.61 -2.27
CA LYS A 5 -8.02 -13.96 -2.17
C LYS A 5 -8.73 -14.87 -1.16
N ASP A 6 -9.83 -14.43 -0.56
CA ASP A 6 -10.55 -15.14 0.50
C ASP A 6 -9.60 -15.65 1.61
N VAL A 7 -8.66 -14.78 2.01
CA VAL A 7 -7.70 -15.07 3.08
C VAL A 7 -8.25 -14.46 4.37
N PRO A 8 -8.54 -15.28 5.40
CA PRO A 8 -8.92 -14.74 6.70
C PRO A 8 -7.73 -14.00 7.31
N PHE A 9 -8.00 -12.86 7.95
CA PHE A 9 -6.98 -12.03 8.58
C PHE A 9 -7.51 -11.41 9.86
N GLN A 10 -6.58 -11.08 10.75
CA GLN A 10 -6.84 -10.20 11.88
C GLN A 10 -6.21 -8.84 11.60
N LEU A 11 -7.01 -7.79 11.61
CA LEU A 11 -6.49 -6.42 11.53
C LEU A 11 -6.04 -5.98 12.93
N ILE A 12 -4.74 -5.77 13.08
CA ILE A 12 -4.17 -5.14 14.27
C ILE A 12 -4.08 -3.63 14.01
N ASN A 13 -4.91 -2.86 14.71
CA ASN A 13 -4.91 -1.41 14.58
C ASN A 13 -3.65 -0.80 15.17
N VAL A 14 -3.01 0.08 14.41
CA VAL A 14 -1.85 0.87 14.85
C VAL A 14 -2.26 2.33 14.91
N ASN A 15 -2.29 2.91 16.11
CA ASN A 15 -2.69 4.29 16.30
C ASN A 15 -1.56 5.25 15.94
N MET A 16 -1.60 5.78 14.71
CA MET A 16 -0.60 6.73 14.23
C MET A 16 -0.60 8.04 15.02
N SER A 17 -1.75 8.51 15.51
CA SER A 17 -1.84 9.74 16.30
C SER A 17 -1.14 9.65 17.66
N LYS A 18 -1.04 8.42 18.21
CA LYS A 18 -0.28 8.13 19.43
C LYS A 18 1.17 7.72 19.15
N GLY A 19 1.61 7.74 17.89
CA GLY A 19 2.96 7.36 17.53
C GLY A 19 3.24 5.85 17.57
N GLU A 20 2.22 4.98 17.64
CA GLU A 20 2.44 3.53 17.80
C GLU A 20 3.23 2.90 16.64
N HIS A 21 3.05 3.41 15.42
CA HIS A 21 3.86 3.06 14.24
C HIS A 21 5.37 3.37 14.39
N LYS A 22 5.80 4.06 15.44
CA LYS A 22 7.20 4.35 15.77
C LYS A 22 7.68 3.60 17.02
N SER A 23 6.86 2.74 17.62
CA SER A 23 7.28 1.97 18.80
C SER A 23 8.39 0.97 18.45
N PRO A 24 9.31 0.64 19.38
CA PRO A 24 10.34 -0.37 19.15
C PRO A 24 9.78 -1.72 18.70
N GLU A 25 8.60 -2.09 19.18
CA GLU A 25 7.91 -3.33 18.82
C GLU A 25 7.43 -3.30 17.37
N PHE A 26 6.84 -2.19 16.92
CA PHE A 26 6.36 -2.07 15.54
C PHE A 26 7.51 -1.91 14.55
N LEU A 27 8.58 -1.19 14.93
CA LEU A 27 9.76 -1.00 14.08
C LEU A 27 10.51 -2.30 13.77
N LYS A 28 10.35 -3.35 14.60
CA LYS A 28 10.85 -4.70 14.27
C LYS A 28 10.11 -5.33 13.08
N LEU A 29 8.86 -4.94 12.84
CA LEU A 29 8.04 -5.40 11.71
C LEU A 29 8.19 -4.47 10.50
N GLN A 30 8.25 -3.16 10.74
CA GLN A 30 8.35 -2.13 9.72
C GLN A 30 9.44 -1.10 10.07
N PRO A 31 10.66 -1.25 9.55
CA PRO A 31 11.81 -0.43 9.97
C PRO A 31 11.70 1.08 9.70
N PHE A 32 10.85 1.49 8.76
CA PHE A 32 10.58 2.89 8.41
C PHE A 32 9.48 3.52 9.29
N GLY A 33 8.85 2.72 10.14
CA GLY A 33 7.71 3.10 10.96
C GLY A 33 6.56 3.63 10.13
N GLN A 34 6.20 2.91 9.08
CA GLN A 34 5.06 3.18 8.21
C GLN A 34 4.06 2.03 8.30
N VAL A 35 2.83 2.25 7.85
CA VAL A 35 1.82 1.19 7.70
C VAL A 35 1.53 0.98 6.21
N PRO A 36 1.19 -0.25 5.78
CA PRO A 36 0.99 -1.46 6.57
C PRO A 36 2.28 -2.25 6.85
N ALA A 37 2.20 -3.12 7.86
CA ALA A 37 3.05 -4.30 8.03
C ALA A 37 2.17 -5.55 7.96
N PHE A 38 2.75 -6.68 7.59
CA PHE A 38 2.09 -7.98 7.48
C PHE A 38 2.93 -9.03 8.17
N GLN A 39 2.28 -10.00 8.79
CA GLN A 39 2.94 -11.18 9.34
C GLN A 39 2.03 -12.38 9.20
N ASP A 40 2.61 -13.51 8.83
CA ASP A 40 2.00 -14.83 8.93
C ASP A 40 2.98 -15.82 9.58
N GLU A 41 2.66 -17.12 9.53
CA GLU A 41 3.48 -18.17 10.11
C GLU A 41 4.89 -18.31 9.52
N ALA A 42 5.12 -17.80 8.30
CA ALA A 42 6.37 -17.99 7.58
C ALA A 42 7.22 -16.72 7.54
N ILE A 43 6.61 -15.54 7.45
CA ILE A 43 7.34 -14.31 7.19
C ILE A 43 6.64 -13.07 7.77
N ALA A 44 7.45 -12.06 8.12
CA ALA A 44 7.01 -10.68 8.31
C ALA A 44 7.44 -9.82 7.11
N LEU A 45 6.50 -9.06 6.56
CA LEU A 45 6.70 -8.23 5.37
C LEU A 45 6.22 -6.80 5.61
N PHE A 46 6.82 -5.88 4.86
CA PHE A 46 6.39 -4.50 4.72
C PHE A 46 6.36 -4.12 3.24
N GLU A 47 5.93 -2.89 2.93
CA GLU A 47 5.53 -2.41 1.60
C GLU A 47 4.23 -3.06 1.10
N SER A 48 3.19 -2.23 0.95
CA SER A 48 1.85 -2.70 0.58
C SER A 48 1.83 -3.48 -0.74
N ARG A 49 2.60 -3.05 -1.75
CA ARG A 49 2.72 -3.75 -3.04
C ARG A 49 3.39 -5.11 -2.88
N ALA A 50 4.48 -5.20 -2.11
CA ALA A 50 5.18 -6.47 -1.86
C ALA A 50 4.30 -7.47 -1.07
N ILE A 51 3.61 -6.99 -0.03
CA ILE A 51 2.62 -7.76 0.72
C ILE A 51 1.53 -8.30 -0.21
N CYS A 52 0.97 -7.45 -1.09
CA CYS A 52 -0.07 -7.87 -2.04
C CYS A 52 0.43 -8.95 -3.01
N ARG A 53 1.65 -8.80 -3.55
CA ARG A 53 2.27 -9.80 -4.44
C ARG A 53 2.45 -11.14 -3.72
N TYR A 54 2.99 -11.13 -2.51
CA TYR A 54 3.16 -12.33 -1.69
C TYR A 54 1.84 -13.05 -1.43
N ILE A 55 0.80 -12.33 -0.99
CA ILE A 55 -0.53 -12.90 -0.72
C ILE A 55 -1.14 -13.48 -2.01
N ALA A 56 -1.02 -12.78 -3.13
CA ALA A 56 -1.57 -13.23 -4.40
C ALA A 56 -0.91 -14.54 -4.88
N GLU A 57 0.41 -14.65 -4.75
CA GLU A 57 1.19 -15.85 -5.12
C GLU A 57 0.98 -17.01 -4.14
N LYS A 58 1.12 -16.78 -2.83
CA LYS A 58 0.94 -17.80 -1.79
C LYS A 58 -0.44 -18.45 -1.86
N HIS A 59 -1.46 -17.66 -2.20
CA HIS A 59 -2.84 -18.12 -2.31
C HIS A 59 -3.34 -18.15 -3.75
N ALA A 60 -2.47 -18.43 -4.73
CA ALA A 60 -2.82 -18.40 -6.16
C ALA A 60 -4.11 -19.18 -6.51
N ASN A 61 -4.39 -20.27 -5.79
CA ASN A 61 -5.56 -21.14 -5.98
C ASN A 61 -6.80 -20.80 -5.12
N LYS A 62 -6.80 -19.71 -4.32
CA LYS A 62 -7.96 -19.27 -3.52
C LYS A 62 -8.56 -17.96 -4.05
N GLY A 63 -9.85 -17.75 -3.82
CA GLY A 63 -10.57 -16.56 -4.25
C GLY A 63 -10.38 -16.26 -5.74
N ASN A 64 -10.07 -15.01 -6.06
CA ASN A 64 -9.72 -14.56 -7.41
C ASN A 64 -8.37 -15.15 -7.86
N THR A 65 -8.41 -16.24 -8.62
CA THR A 65 -7.22 -16.96 -9.11
C THR A 65 -6.45 -16.21 -10.21
N ARG A 66 -7.00 -15.10 -10.74
CA ARG A 66 -6.36 -14.29 -11.78
C ARG A 66 -5.86 -12.92 -11.29
N LEU A 67 -5.97 -12.62 -9.99
CA LEU A 67 -5.63 -11.31 -9.41
C LEU A 67 -4.23 -10.80 -9.79
N TYR A 68 -3.26 -11.71 -9.92
CA TYR A 68 -1.87 -11.40 -10.27
C TYR A 68 -1.37 -12.21 -11.47
N GLY A 69 -2.29 -12.68 -12.32
CA GLY A 69 -1.97 -13.49 -13.50
C GLY A 69 -1.60 -14.94 -13.18
N THR A 70 -1.79 -15.80 -14.17
CA THR A 70 -1.61 -17.27 -14.06
C THR A 70 -0.41 -17.79 -14.84
N ASN A 71 0.19 -16.95 -15.69
CA ASN A 71 1.36 -17.29 -16.50
C ASN A 71 2.31 -16.09 -16.60
N LEU A 72 3.49 -16.32 -17.18
CA LEU A 72 4.54 -15.31 -17.30
C LEU A 72 4.08 -14.04 -18.03
N LEU A 73 3.33 -14.18 -19.13
CA LEU A 73 2.92 -13.03 -19.95
C LEU A 73 1.85 -12.19 -19.23
N GLU A 74 0.90 -12.83 -18.56
CA GLU A 74 -0.09 -12.14 -17.73
C GLU A 74 0.59 -11.39 -16.57
N LYS A 75 1.51 -12.05 -15.86
CA LYS A 75 2.27 -11.45 -14.77
C LYS A 75 3.09 -10.25 -15.24
N ALA A 76 3.80 -10.38 -16.35
CA ALA A 76 4.57 -9.28 -16.93
C ALA A 76 3.67 -8.09 -17.32
N SER A 77 2.50 -8.37 -17.87
CA SER A 77 1.52 -7.35 -18.23
C SER A 77 0.91 -6.64 -17.01
N ILE A 78 0.74 -7.34 -15.89
CA ILE A 78 0.26 -6.73 -14.64
C ILE A 78 1.38 -5.91 -13.99
N GLU A 79 2.61 -6.44 -13.96
CA GLU A 79 3.76 -5.78 -13.36
C GLU A 79 4.11 -4.46 -14.05
N GLN A 80 4.03 -4.36 -15.38
CA GLN A 80 4.24 -3.07 -16.07
C GLN A 80 3.27 -1.99 -15.57
N TRP A 81 2.02 -2.34 -15.26
CA TRP A 81 1.02 -1.39 -14.79
C TRP A 81 1.19 -1.09 -13.31
N LEU A 82 1.60 -2.06 -12.49
CA LEU A 82 1.94 -1.83 -11.09
C LEU A 82 3.16 -0.90 -10.94
N GLU A 83 4.17 -1.05 -11.80
CA GLU A 83 5.30 -0.12 -11.83
C GLU A 83 4.90 1.25 -12.37
N SER A 84 4.10 1.31 -13.44
CA SER A 84 3.56 2.58 -13.94
C SER A 84 2.74 3.31 -12.86
N GLU A 85 1.91 2.59 -12.12
CA GLU A 85 1.16 3.12 -10.99
C GLU A 85 2.11 3.63 -9.89
N SER A 86 3.10 2.84 -9.48
CA SER A 86 4.03 3.20 -8.41
C SER A 86 4.88 4.42 -8.74
N GLN A 87 5.33 4.54 -10.00
CA GLN A 87 6.28 5.57 -10.42
C GLN A 87 5.61 6.84 -10.94
N SER A 88 4.45 6.72 -11.59
CA SER A 88 3.81 7.84 -12.30
C SER A 88 2.52 8.29 -11.64
N PHE A 89 1.67 7.35 -11.20
CA PHE A 89 0.36 7.69 -10.65
C PHE A 89 0.44 8.01 -9.14
N ASN A 90 1.11 7.17 -8.36
CA ASN A 90 1.13 7.26 -6.90
C ASN A 90 1.80 8.56 -6.40
N PRO A 91 2.95 9.04 -6.92
CA PRO A 91 3.56 10.26 -6.41
C PRO A 91 2.65 11.49 -6.48
N PRO A 92 2.06 11.90 -7.63
CA PRO A 92 1.15 13.04 -7.66
C PRO A 92 -0.16 12.76 -6.90
N SER A 93 -0.71 11.55 -6.98
CA SER A 93 -1.95 11.18 -6.27
C SER A 93 -1.80 11.26 -4.76
N SER A 94 -0.67 10.81 -4.21
CA SER A 94 -0.39 10.85 -2.77
C SER A 94 -0.25 12.28 -2.25
N ILE A 95 0.36 13.18 -3.03
CA ILE A 95 0.43 14.61 -2.71
C ILE A 95 -0.98 15.20 -2.70
N LEU A 96 -1.79 14.90 -3.72
CA LEU A 96 -3.18 15.38 -3.77
C LEU A 96 -4.01 14.85 -2.60
N LEU A 97 -3.88 13.58 -2.24
CA LEU A 97 -4.53 13.00 -1.07
C LEU A 97 -4.12 13.75 0.21
N PHE A 98 -2.83 13.98 0.40
CA PHE A 98 -2.34 14.73 1.56
C PHE A 98 -2.93 16.14 1.58
N GLN A 99 -2.75 16.90 0.51
CA GLN A 99 -3.19 18.30 0.43
C GLN A 99 -4.70 18.45 0.55
N LEU A 100 -5.48 17.61 -0.12
CA LEU A 100 -6.94 17.78 -0.20
C LEU A 100 -7.70 17.14 0.96
N ALA A 101 -7.17 16.08 1.57
CA ALA A 101 -7.91 15.31 2.59
C ALA A 101 -7.23 15.23 3.96
N LEU A 102 -5.89 15.19 4.03
CA LEU A 102 -5.18 15.04 5.32
C LEU A 102 -4.80 16.38 5.94
N ALA A 103 -4.24 17.31 5.15
CA ALA A 103 -3.82 18.61 5.63
C ALA A 103 -4.96 19.38 6.34
N PRO A 104 -6.20 19.48 5.77
CA PRO A 104 -7.31 20.12 6.48
C PRO A 104 -7.68 19.43 7.80
N ARG A 105 -7.63 18.10 7.85
CA ARG A 105 -7.91 17.33 9.09
C ARG A 105 -6.83 17.52 10.15
N MET A 106 -5.62 17.86 9.74
CA MET A 106 -4.48 18.13 10.62
C MET A 106 -4.32 19.63 10.93
N ASN A 107 -5.24 20.49 10.48
CA ASN A 107 -5.13 21.96 10.54
C ASN A 107 -3.84 22.50 9.89
N ILE A 108 -3.34 21.81 8.86
CA ILE A 108 -2.21 22.26 8.05
C ILE A 108 -2.81 23.03 6.85
N PRO A 109 -2.34 24.26 6.55
CA PRO A 109 -2.76 24.98 5.36
C PRO A 109 -2.46 24.20 4.09
N GLN A 110 -3.40 24.20 3.16
CA GLN A 110 -3.23 23.56 1.86
C GLN A 110 -2.29 24.37 0.98
N ASP A 111 -1.51 23.69 0.14
CA ASP A 111 -0.66 24.30 -0.87
C ASP A 111 -1.32 24.20 -2.25
N GLU A 112 -1.96 25.29 -2.67
CA GLU A 112 -2.64 25.40 -3.98
C GLU A 112 -1.67 25.21 -5.16
N GLY A 113 -0.40 25.58 -5.00
CA GLY A 113 0.64 25.38 -6.01
C GLY A 113 0.91 23.89 -6.21
N LEU A 114 1.12 23.15 -5.12
CA LEU A 114 1.29 21.69 -5.17
C LEU A 114 0.03 20.99 -5.67
N ILE A 115 -1.16 21.46 -5.29
CA ILE A 115 -2.42 20.89 -5.80
C ILE A 115 -2.50 21.05 -7.31
N LYS A 116 -2.29 22.27 -7.83
CA LYS A 116 -2.34 22.52 -9.28
C LYS A 116 -1.29 21.69 -10.02
N GLN A 117 -0.04 21.74 -9.58
CA GLN A 117 1.07 21.03 -10.22
C GLN A 117 0.82 19.52 -10.30
N ASN A 118 0.27 18.89 -9.26
CA ASN A 118 0.09 17.44 -9.24
C ASN A 118 -1.23 17.01 -9.92
N LYS A 119 -2.22 17.88 -10.04
CA LYS A 119 -3.39 17.65 -10.92
C LYS A 119 -2.98 17.59 -12.39
N GLU A 120 -2.01 18.40 -12.81
CA GLU A 120 -1.52 18.41 -14.21
C GLU A 120 -0.67 17.18 -14.57
N LYS A 121 -0.18 16.42 -13.58
CA LYS A 121 0.62 15.20 -13.77
C LYS A 121 -0.23 13.92 -13.89
N LEU A 122 -1.53 14.01 -13.62
CA LEU A 122 -2.50 12.91 -13.70
C LEU A 122 -3.37 13.07 -14.95
#